data_AF-A0A7L3FWL8-F1
#
_entry.id   AF-A0A7L3FWL8-F1
#
_cell.length_a   1.000
_cell.length_b   1.000
_cell.length_c   1.000
_cell.angle_alpha   90.00
_cell.angle_beta   90.00
_cell.angle_gamma   90.00
#
_symmetry.space_group_name_H-M   'P 1'
#
loop_
_entity.id
_entity.type
_entity.pdbx_description
1 polymer ?
#
loop_
_entity_poly.entity_id
_entity_poly.type
_entity_poly.pdbx_seq_one_letter_code
_entity_poly.pdbx_strand_id
1 'polypeptide(L)'
;ATFIQENLLMYTKLFVGFLNRALRTDLVSPKNALMVFRVAKVFAQPNLAEMILKGEQLFLEPDLVIPHRQHRLFLAPTLSGSFFSSWSSTITDASLKVKSHVYSLEGQDCHYKQMFGAEVRNLVLKLAQLICQAQQTAKSISDHSAETVASQSFFSWFRFTPSDMNGSYTGNDLDEIGQDSIKKTDEYLEKALEYLCQIFKLNEAQLTQMMLKCGAAPDENGKKQLPDCIESEDGLILTPLGRYQMMNGLRRFEVRYRGDAELQPIRSYESAALVRLLFRLSSALNGRFAHQMDVLCSREDFVGRLCRYHLTDPSLVQSIRYSPMVKDRTSHNWGPRISLRFLASYRTLVSLLMIYFIASWFHIGPVGCTFIILIGYFLYAVIMTFFFEGWKPHEH
;
A
#
# COMPACT_ATOMS: atom_id res chain seq x y z
N ALA A 1 -12.78 -31.62 23.58
CA ALA A 1 -14.08 -31.27 22.96
C ALA A 1 -14.93 -30.40 23.88
N THR A 2 -15.18 -30.84 25.12
CA THR A 2 -16.03 -30.12 26.10
C THR A 2 -15.70 -28.65 26.29
N PHE A 3 -14.41 -28.30 26.49
CA PHE A 3 -13.99 -26.90 26.66
C PHE A 3 -14.39 -25.98 25.49
N ILE A 4 -14.25 -26.43 24.25
CA ILE A 4 -14.57 -25.65 23.04
C ILE A 4 -16.09 -25.47 22.92
N GLN A 5 -16.84 -26.51 23.26
CA GLN A 5 -18.31 -26.49 23.22
C GLN A 5 -18.86 -25.53 24.28
N GLU A 6 -18.31 -25.55 25.50
CA GLU A 6 -18.69 -24.62 26.56
C GLU A 6 -18.35 -23.17 26.19
N ASN A 7 -17.18 -22.93 25.58
CA ASN A 7 -16.73 -21.60 25.18
C ASN A 7 -17.09 -21.25 23.72
N LEU A 8 -18.23 -21.72 23.21
CA LEU A 8 -18.61 -21.59 21.79
C LEU A 8 -18.52 -20.14 21.28
N LEU A 9 -19.06 -19.18 22.04
CA LEU A 9 -19.10 -17.75 21.67
C LEU A 9 -17.71 -17.15 21.46
N MET A 10 -16.71 -17.61 22.21
CA MET A 10 -15.33 -17.15 22.07
C MET A 10 -14.79 -17.43 20.66
N TYR A 11 -15.21 -18.53 20.05
CA TYR A 11 -14.79 -18.88 18.70
C TYR A 11 -15.70 -18.23 17.65
N THR A 12 -17.01 -18.33 17.80
CA THR A 12 -17.94 -17.95 16.73
C THR A 12 -18.16 -16.45 16.65
N LYS A 13 -18.39 -15.74 17.77
CA LYS A 13 -18.57 -14.28 17.75
C LYS A 13 -17.30 -13.53 17.42
N LEU A 14 -16.14 -13.96 17.94
CA LEU A 14 -14.88 -13.33 17.58
C LEU A 14 -14.56 -13.51 16.10
N PHE A 15 -14.82 -14.70 15.54
CA PHE A 15 -14.63 -14.93 14.10
C PHE A 15 -15.55 -14.04 13.26
N VAL A 16 -16.84 -13.96 13.58
CA VAL A 16 -17.80 -13.10 12.85
C VAL A 16 -17.43 -11.62 12.99
N GLY A 17 -17.01 -11.18 14.17
CA GLY A 17 -16.53 -9.82 14.40
C GLY A 17 -15.27 -9.50 13.59
N PHE A 18 -14.33 -10.44 13.54
CA PHE A 18 -13.14 -10.35 12.71
C PHE A 18 -13.48 -10.29 11.22
N LEU A 19 -14.33 -11.19 10.73
CA LEU A 19 -14.73 -11.29 9.32
C LEU A 19 -15.32 -9.97 8.80
N ASN A 20 -16.21 -9.35 9.57
CA ASN A 20 -16.79 -8.06 9.21
C ASN A 20 -15.75 -6.92 9.11
N ARG A 21 -14.68 -6.99 9.90
CA ARG A 21 -13.57 -6.03 9.81
C ARG A 21 -12.66 -6.34 8.63
N ALA A 22 -12.29 -7.61 8.44
CA ALA A 22 -11.42 -8.07 7.36
C ALA A 22 -11.99 -7.71 5.97
N LEU A 23 -13.32 -7.77 5.80
CA LEU A 23 -14.00 -7.37 4.56
C LEU A 23 -13.86 -5.88 4.21
N ARG A 24 -13.46 -5.03 5.15
CA ARG A 24 -13.29 -3.57 4.97
C ARG A 24 -11.81 -3.16 4.93
N THR A 25 -10.89 -4.09 5.15
CA THR A 25 -9.46 -3.82 5.16
C THR A 25 -8.83 -4.11 3.81
N ASP A 26 -7.86 -3.30 3.42
CA ASP A 26 -7.05 -3.56 2.24
C ASP A 26 -6.06 -4.70 2.51
N LEU A 27 -6.21 -5.80 1.77
CA LEU A 27 -5.41 -7.02 1.91
C LEU A 27 -4.12 -7.00 1.11
N VAL A 28 -3.89 -5.97 0.28
CA VAL A 28 -2.60 -5.77 -0.42
C VAL A 28 -1.50 -5.36 0.57
N SER A 29 -1.88 -4.84 1.75
CA SER A 29 -0.93 -4.50 2.81
C SER A 29 -0.39 -5.76 3.52
N PRO A 30 0.95 -5.89 3.70
CA PRO A 30 1.57 -7.08 4.33
C PRO A 30 1.08 -7.32 5.76
N LYS A 31 0.83 -6.25 6.53
CA LYS A 31 0.35 -6.36 7.91
C LYS A 31 -1.07 -6.92 7.98
N ASN A 32 -1.93 -6.50 7.05
CA ASN A 32 -3.32 -6.95 6.98
C ASN A 32 -3.40 -8.38 6.45
N ALA A 33 -2.59 -8.73 5.43
CA ALA A 33 -2.46 -10.11 4.96
C ALA A 33 -1.99 -11.06 6.08
N LEU A 34 -0.96 -10.66 6.83
CA LEU A 34 -0.48 -11.43 7.98
C LEU A 34 -1.55 -11.61 9.06
N MET A 35 -2.35 -10.57 9.33
CA MET A 35 -3.46 -10.65 10.27
C MET A 35 -4.49 -11.70 9.83
N VAL A 36 -4.93 -11.69 8.56
CA VAL A 36 -5.88 -12.67 8.03
C VAL A 36 -5.31 -14.08 8.07
N PHE A 37 -4.05 -14.24 7.65
CA PHE A 37 -3.33 -15.51 7.75
C PHE A 37 -3.30 -16.05 9.18
N ARG A 38 -2.95 -15.23 10.17
CA ARG A 38 -2.87 -15.66 11.58
C ARG A 38 -4.21 -16.16 12.10
N VAL A 39 -5.29 -15.45 11.79
CA VAL A 39 -6.63 -15.88 12.21
C VAL A 39 -7.03 -17.16 11.49
N ALA A 40 -6.90 -17.23 10.16
CA ALA A 40 -7.23 -18.43 9.39
C ALA A 40 -6.44 -19.65 9.86
N LYS A 41 -5.14 -19.48 10.17
CA LYS A 41 -4.27 -20.52 10.70
C LYS A 41 -4.74 -21.08 12.04
N VAL A 42 -5.23 -20.24 12.95
CA VAL A 42 -5.78 -20.70 14.24
C VAL A 42 -7.01 -21.56 14.02
N PHE A 43 -7.96 -21.11 13.19
CA PHE A 43 -9.20 -21.85 12.94
C PHE A 43 -9.01 -23.12 12.09
N ALA A 44 -7.94 -23.19 11.30
CA ALA A 44 -7.57 -24.37 10.51
C ALA A 44 -6.82 -25.44 11.31
N GLN A 45 -6.62 -25.25 12.62
CA GLN A 45 -6.11 -26.31 13.48
C GLN A 45 -6.95 -27.59 13.36
N PRO A 46 -6.32 -28.78 13.38
CA PRO A 46 -7.01 -30.03 13.15
C PRO A 46 -8.15 -30.22 14.16
N ASN A 47 -9.31 -30.66 13.67
CA ASN A 47 -10.54 -30.90 14.45
C ASN A 47 -11.18 -29.67 15.10
N LEU A 48 -10.57 -28.48 15.05
CA LEU A 48 -11.15 -27.28 15.71
C LEU A 48 -12.46 -26.87 15.06
N ALA A 49 -12.47 -26.71 13.73
CA ALA A 49 -13.69 -26.36 12.99
C ALA A 49 -14.83 -27.38 13.22
N GLU A 50 -14.50 -28.67 13.28
CA GLU A 50 -15.48 -29.73 13.56
C GLU A 50 -16.02 -29.69 15.00
N MET A 51 -15.16 -29.39 15.98
CA MET A 51 -15.57 -29.24 17.37
C MET A 51 -16.48 -28.02 17.56
N ILE A 52 -16.18 -26.90 16.90
CA ILE A 52 -17.03 -25.69 16.91
C ILE A 52 -18.37 -26.00 16.23
N LEU A 53 -18.35 -26.66 15.06
CA LEU A 53 -19.58 -27.05 14.36
C LEU A 53 -20.47 -27.96 15.22
N LYS A 54 -19.88 -28.95 15.90
CA LYS A 54 -20.62 -29.82 16.83
C LYS A 54 -21.18 -29.03 18.02
N GLY A 55 -20.42 -28.08 18.58
CA GLY A 55 -20.91 -27.19 19.63
C GLY A 55 -22.09 -26.33 19.17
N GLU A 56 -22.02 -25.80 17.95
CA GLU A 56 -23.09 -25.03 17.32
C GLU A 56 -24.34 -25.90 17.06
N GLN A 57 -24.17 -27.15 16.62
CA GLN A 57 -25.28 -28.10 16.47
C GLN A 57 -25.96 -28.44 17.80
N LEU A 58 -25.19 -28.67 18.87
CA LEU A 58 -25.73 -28.91 20.20
C LEU A 58 -26.50 -27.71 20.76
N PHE A 59 -26.06 -26.48 20.43
CA PHE A 59 -26.78 -25.27 20.81
C PHE A 59 -28.11 -25.12 20.06
N LEU A 60 -28.14 -25.50 18.77
CA LEU A 60 -29.32 -25.40 17.92
C LEU A 60 -30.31 -26.56 18.10
N GLU A 61 -29.94 -27.63 18.81
CA GLU A 61 -30.80 -28.78 19.04
C GLU A 61 -32.08 -28.33 19.76
N PRO A 62 -33.29 -28.65 19.25
CA PRO A 62 -34.53 -28.23 19.89
C PRO A 62 -34.61 -28.82 21.29
N ASP A 63 -35.04 -28.02 22.27
CA ASP A 63 -35.34 -28.55 23.60
C ASP A 63 -36.48 -29.54 23.46
N LEU A 64 -36.16 -30.84 23.48
CA LEU A 64 -37.17 -31.89 23.56
C LEU A 64 -37.95 -31.62 24.84
N VAL A 65 -39.20 -31.24 24.69
CA VAL A 65 -40.15 -31.03 25.78
C VAL A 65 -40.23 -32.33 26.57
N ILE A 66 -39.45 -32.44 27.64
CA ILE A 66 -39.67 -33.45 28.66
C ILE A 66 -40.97 -33.03 29.35
N PRO A 67 -42.06 -33.83 29.29
CA PRO A 67 -43.27 -33.47 30.00
C PRO A 67 -42.98 -33.52 31.50
N HIS A 68 -43.06 -32.36 32.15
CA HIS A 68 -43.22 -32.16 33.59
C HIS A 68 -42.18 -32.80 34.52
N ARG A 69 -41.35 -31.97 35.18
CA ARG A 69 -41.21 -32.10 36.64
C ARG A 69 -40.80 -30.80 37.34
N GLN A 70 -41.69 -30.44 38.25
CA GLN A 70 -41.66 -29.45 39.33
C GLN A 70 -40.27 -29.08 39.89
N HIS A 71 -40.18 -27.81 40.29
CA HIS A 71 -39.24 -27.25 41.26
C HIS A 71 -38.57 -28.29 42.17
N ARG A 72 -37.25 -28.43 42.08
CA ARG A 72 -36.43 -29.04 43.15
C ARG A 72 -35.52 -27.98 43.76
N LEU A 73 -36.02 -27.40 44.85
CA LEU A 73 -35.20 -26.96 45.96
C LEU A 73 -34.53 -28.20 46.61
N PHE A 74 -33.33 -27.99 47.11
CA PHE A 74 -32.49 -28.93 47.84
C PHE A 74 -33.24 -29.75 48.91
N LEU A 75 -33.12 -31.08 48.87
CA LEU A 75 -33.12 -32.00 50.02
C LEU A 75 -32.71 -33.41 49.58
N ALA A 76 -31.74 -34.01 50.28
CA ALA A 76 -31.32 -35.40 50.17
C ALA A 76 -32.19 -36.31 51.07
N PRO A 77 -31.91 -37.62 51.20
CA PRO A 77 -32.21 -38.69 50.24
C PRO A 77 -33.19 -39.72 50.85
N THR A 78 -34.06 -40.36 50.05
CA THR A 78 -34.76 -41.59 50.49
C THR A 78 -34.90 -42.61 49.37
N LEU A 79 -34.23 -43.73 49.61
CA LEU A 79 -34.49 -45.12 49.19
C LEU A 79 -35.89 -45.36 48.55
N SER A 80 -35.96 -45.51 47.23
CA SER A 80 -36.99 -46.33 46.56
C SER A 80 -36.63 -46.53 45.09
N GLY A 81 -36.63 -47.79 44.66
CA GLY A 81 -36.01 -48.25 43.42
C GLY A 81 -36.78 -47.89 42.14
N SER A 82 -36.00 -47.65 41.08
CA SER A 82 -36.29 -48.13 39.73
C SER A 82 -35.00 -48.06 38.90
N PHE A 83 -34.41 -49.22 38.59
CA PHE A 83 -33.10 -49.37 37.93
C PHE A 83 -33.19 -49.46 36.39
N PHE A 84 -34.27 -48.97 35.76
CA PHE A 84 -34.49 -49.13 34.31
C PHE A 84 -34.95 -47.86 33.55
N SER A 85 -34.33 -46.71 33.82
CA SER A 85 -34.32 -45.59 32.86
C SER A 85 -32.89 -45.32 32.39
N SER A 86 -32.28 -46.30 31.73
CA SER A 86 -30.90 -46.26 31.21
C SER A 86 -30.73 -45.38 29.96
N TRP A 87 -31.67 -44.49 29.64
CA TRP A 87 -31.67 -43.74 28.38
C TRP A 87 -32.16 -42.30 28.52
N SER A 88 -31.58 -41.53 29.45
CA SER A 88 -31.49 -40.07 29.25
C SER A 88 -30.09 -39.75 28.74
N SER A 89 -30.04 -39.68 27.42
CA SER A 89 -28.89 -39.46 26.54
C SER A 89 -27.80 -38.53 27.09
N THR A 90 -26.55 -38.96 27.04
CA THR A 90 -25.36 -38.09 27.23
C THR A 90 -25.33 -36.87 26.31
N ILE A 91 -26.13 -36.87 25.23
CA ILE A 91 -26.28 -35.76 24.28
C ILE A 91 -27.15 -34.64 24.88
N THR A 92 -28.23 -34.96 25.62
CA THR A 92 -29.09 -33.94 26.25
C THR A 92 -28.42 -33.22 27.41
N ASP A 93 -27.49 -33.85 28.13
CA ASP A 93 -26.69 -33.17 29.15
C ASP A 93 -25.67 -32.20 28.52
N ALA A 94 -25.09 -32.56 27.37
CA ALA A 94 -24.14 -31.70 26.66
C ALA A 94 -24.82 -30.46 26.03
N SER A 95 -25.99 -30.62 25.40
CA SER A 95 -26.72 -29.49 24.81
C SER A 95 -27.20 -28.50 25.87
N LEU A 96 -27.70 -28.97 27.02
CA LEU A 96 -28.08 -28.12 28.15
C LEU A 96 -26.88 -27.35 28.71
N LYS A 97 -25.70 -27.97 28.84
CA LYS A 97 -24.48 -27.30 29.30
C LYS A 97 -24.07 -26.16 28.36
N VAL A 98 -24.01 -26.42 27.05
CA VAL A 98 -23.67 -25.40 26.05
C VAL A 98 -24.67 -24.24 26.07
N LYS A 99 -25.98 -24.55 26.05
CA LYS A 99 -27.04 -23.53 26.12
C LYS A 99 -26.96 -22.70 27.39
N SER A 100 -26.76 -23.34 28.54
CA SER A 100 -26.66 -22.63 29.82
C SER A 100 -25.49 -21.65 29.86
N HIS A 101 -24.35 -22.01 29.25
CA HIS A 101 -23.18 -21.14 29.20
C HIS A 101 -23.34 -20.00 28.19
N VAL A 102 -24.00 -20.23 27.07
CA VAL A 102 -24.33 -19.17 26.11
C VAL A 102 -25.31 -18.16 26.73
N TYR A 103 -26.37 -18.66 27.39
CA TYR A 103 -27.36 -17.79 28.04
C TYR A 103 -26.81 -17.05 29.25
N SER A 104 -25.81 -17.59 29.98
CA SER A 104 -25.17 -16.86 31.07
C SER A 104 -24.33 -15.68 30.59
N LEU A 105 -23.76 -15.77 29.37
CA LEU A 105 -22.92 -14.72 28.80
C LEU A 105 -23.73 -13.65 28.05
N GLU A 106 -24.78 -14.03 27.31
CA GLU A 106 -25.52 -13.10 26.44
C GLU A 106 -26.98 -12.85 26.85
N GLY A 107 -27.49 -13.57 27.83
CA GLY A 107 -28.90 -13.52 28.23
C GLY A 107 -29.80 -14.43 27.40
N GLN A 108 -31.05 -14.58 27.83
CA GLN A 108 -32.05 -15.47 27.21
C GLN A 108 -32.58 -14.94 25.87
N ASP A 109 -32.44 -13.64 25.60
CA ASP A 109 -32.85 -12.99 24.34
C ASP A 109 -31.75 -13.02 23.26
N CYS A 110 -30.76 -13.89 23.41
CA CYS A 110 -29.61 -13.99 22.52
C CYS A 110 -30.03 -14.49 21.12
N HIS A 111 -29.95 -13.61 20.11
CA HIS A 111 -29.98 -14.01 18.70
C HIS A 111 -28.61 -14.50 18.25
N TYR A 112 -28.38 -15.80 18.41
CA TYR A 112 -27.14 -16.44 17.99
C TYR A 112 -27.01 -16.50 16.46
N LYS A 113 -25.93 -15.92 15.92
CA LYS A 113 -25.58 -15.99 14.50
C LYS A 113 -24.65 -17.17 14.25
N GLN A 114 -25.12 -18.14 13.46
CA GLN A 114 -24.34 -19.34 13.15
C GLN A 114 -23.10 -19.03 12.33
N MET A 115 -21.93 -19.43 12.82
CA MET A 115 -20.65 -19.26 12.11
C MET A 115 -20.61 -20.12 10.84
N PHE A 116 -21.19 -21.32 10.87
CA PHE A 116 -21.26 -22.20 9.69
C PHE A 116 -22.56 -22.05 8.90
N GLY A 117 -23.41 -21.08 9.27
CA GLY A 117 -24.65 -20.75 8.56
C GLY A 117 -24.40 -20.09 7.19
N ALA A 118 -25.43 -20.08 6.35
CA ALA A 118 -25.35 -19.57 4.97
C ALA A 118 -24.86 -18.10 4.89
N GLU A 119 -25.29 -17.24 5.81
CA GLU A 119 -24.89 -15.83 5.83
C GLU A 119 -23.39 -15.64 6.03
N VAL A 120 -22.81 -16.30 7.04
CA VAL A 120 -21.38 -16.19 7.34
C VAL A 120 -20.57 -16.87 6.24
N ARG A 121 -21.04 -17.99 5.68
CA ARG A 121 -20.43 -18.62 4.51
C ARG A 121 -20.36 -17.67 3.31
N ASN A 122 -21.41 -16.89 3.04
CA ASN A 122 -21.41 -15.88 1.98
C ASN A 122 -20.39 -14.76 2.25
N LEU A 123 -20.25 -14.32 3.51
CA LEU A 123 -19.24 -13.34 3.90
C LEU A 123 -17.81 -13.89 3.75
N VAL A 124 -17.59 -15.16 4.09
CA VAL A 124 -16.30 -15.84 3.88
C VAL A 124 -15.97 -15.98 2.40
N LEU A 125 -16.96 -16.32 1.55
CA LEU A 125 -16.78 -16.34 0.11
C LEU A 125 -16.38 -14.96 -0.44
N LYS A 126 -17.04 -13.89 0.04
CA LYS A 126 -16.66 -12.52 -0.30
C LYS A 126 -15.24 -12.18 0.14
N LEU A 127 -14.81 -12.64 1.32
CA LEU A 127 -13.44 -12.44 1.79
C LEU A 127 -12.45 -13.22 0.92
N ALA A 128 -12.74 -14.47 0.56
CA ALA A 128 -11.90 -15.27 -0.33
C ALA A 128 -11.73 -14.60 -1.70
N GLN A 129 -12.80 -14.00 -2.23
CA GLN A 129 -12.74 -13.20 -3.45
C GLN A 129 -11.80 -11.99 -3.31
N LEU A 130 -11.88 -11.25 -2.20
CA LEU A 130 -10.97 -10.12 -1.92
C LEU A 130 -9.51 -10.57 -1.78
N ILE A 131 -9.27 -11.75 -1.20
CA ILE A 131 -7.92 -12.34 -1.10
C ILE A 131 -7.38 -12.63 -2.51
N CYS A 132 -8.15 -13.30 -3.38
CA CYS A 132 -7.72 -13.57 -4.75
C CYS A 132 -7.42 -12.28 -5.54
N GLN A 133 -8.26 -11.26 -5.38
CA GLN A 133 -8.04 -9.95 -6.01
C GLN A 133 -6.75 -9.28 -5.50
N ALA A 134 -6.51 -9.33 -4.18
CA ALA A 134 -5.30 -8.79 -3.58
C ALA A 134 -4.04 -9.54 -4.04
N GLN A 135 -4.09 -10.86 -4.23
CA GLN A 135 -2.98 -11.64 -4.79
C GLN A 135 -2.66 -11.22 -6.22
N GLN A 136 -3.67 -11.07 -7.08
CA GLN A 136 -3.47 -10.58 -8.47
C GLN A 136 -2.84 -9.18 -8.48
N THR A 137 -3.28 -8.31 -7.56
CA THR A 137 -2.74 -6.95 -7.41
C THR A 137 -1.30 -6.95 -6.87
N ALA A 138 -0.98 -7.82 -5.92
CA ALA A 138 0.38 -7.96 -5.38
C ALA A 138 1.36 -8.50 -6.43
N LYS A 139 0.91 -9.47 -7.26
CA LYS A 139 1.71 -10.03 -8.36
C LYS A 139 2.03 -9.01 -9.44
N SER A 140 1.03 -8.21 -9.87
CA SER A 140 1.29 -7.15 -10.87
C SER A 140 2.26 -6.07 -10.34
N ILE A 141 2.16 -5.68 -9.07
CA ILE A 141 3.11 -4.74 -8.45
C ILE A 141 4.53 -5.32 -8.41
N SER A 142 4.68 -6.60 -8.08
CA SER A 142 5.98 -7.29 -8.08
C SER A 142 6.62 -7.28 -9.47
N ASP A 143 5.85 -7.61 -10.51
CA ASP A 143 6.34 -7.66 -11.90
C ASP A 143 6.81 -6.28 -12.40
N HIS A 144 6.11 -5.20 -12.01
CA HIS A 144 6.54 -3.83 -12.28
C HIS A 144 7.83 -3.42 -11.55
N SER A 145 8.08 -3.97 -10.36
CA SER A 145 9.30 -3.70 -9.59
C SER A 145 10.52 -4.45 -10.15
N ALA A 146 10.34 -5.67 -10.66
CA ALA A 146 11.43 -6.46 -11.24
C ALA A 146 12.02 -5.80 -12.50
N GLU A 147 11.17 -5.21 -13.35
CA GLU A 147 11.62 -4.46 -14.54
C GLU A 147 12.38 -3.18 -14.18
N THR A 148 12.02 -2.51 -13.09
CA THR A 148 12.74 -1.31 -12.61
C THR A 148 14.03 -1.67 -11.84
N VAL A 149 14.08 -2.79 -11.13
CA VAL A 149 15.28 -3.26 -10.41
C VAL A 149 16.35 -3.80 -11.35
N ALA A 150 16.01 -4.40 -12.49
CA ALA A 150 17.00 -4.79 -13.49
C ALA A 150 17.83 -3.60 -14.00
N SER A 151 17.24 -2.40 -14.05
CA SER A 151 17.95 -1.16 -14.38
C SER A 151 18.71 -0.54 -13.20
N GLN A 152 18.32 -0.85 -11.95
CA GLN A 152 18.99 -0.38 -10.73
C GLN A 152 20.13 -1.31 -10.27
N SER A 153 20.13 -2.58 -10.68
CA SER A 153 21.10 -3.59 -10.24
C SER A 153 22.54 -3.33 -10.70
N PHE A 154 22.74 -2.53 -11.74
CA PHE A 154 24.09 -2.07 -12.14
C PHE A 154 24.64 -0.95 -11.24
N PHE A 155 23.78 -0.23 -10.51
CA PHE A 155 24.19 0.89 -9.64
C PHE A 155 24.33 0.50 -8.17
N SER A 156 23.96 -0.73 -7.77
CA SER A 156 24.15 -1.24 -6.41
C SER A 156 25.60 -1.65 -6.10
N TRP A 157 26.41 -1.95 -7.11
CA TRP A 157 27.84 -2.27 -6.95
C TRP A 157 28.62 -1.08 -6.34
N PHE A 158 28.25 0.16 -6.65
CA PHE A 158 29.00 1.36 -6.27
C PHE A 158 28.55 2.03 -4.96
N ARG A 159 27.77 1.36 -4.10
CA ARG A 159 27.39 1.95 -2.81
C ARG A 159 28.12 1.28 -1.65
N PHE A 160 29.18 1.97 -1.21
CA PHE A 160 29.69 1.87 0.16
C PHE A 160 28.50 1.96 1.14
N THR A 161 28.17 0.84 1.76
CA THR A 161 27.26 0.76 2.89
C THR A 161 27.98 1.28 4.14
N PRO A 162 27.47 2.29 4.86
CA PRO A 162 28.00 2.58 6.17
C PRO A 162 27.60 1.42 7.08
N SER A 163 28.59 0.72 7.62
CA SER A 163 28.38 -0.19 8.73
C SER A 163 28.08 0.64 9.97
N ASP A 164 26.82 0.69 10.37
CA ASP A 164 26.43 1.26 11.66
C ASP A 164 26.90 0.34 12.79
N MET A 165 28.06 0.66 13.36
CA MET A 165 28.55 0.12 14.62
C MET A 165 28.21 1.12 15.73
N ASN A 166 27.04 0.99 16.36
CA ASN A 166 26.89 1.15 17.81
C ASN A 166 25.49 0.74 18.28
N GLY A 167 25.45 -0.14 19.27
CA GLY A 167 24.23 -0.63 19.89
C GLY A 167 23.55 0.40 20.77
N SER A 168 22.23 0.50 20.65
CA SER A 168 21.35 0.68 21.80
C SER A 168 19.96 0.11 21.49
N TYR A 169 19.41 -0.55 22.49
CA TYR A 169 18.26 -1.42 22.45
C TYR A 169 16.97 -0.60 22.52
N THR A 170 16.30 -0.33 21.39
CA THR A 170 14.87 0.04 21.36
C THR A 170 14.27 -0.34 20.01
N GLY A 171 13.19 -1.11 20.04
CA GLY A 171 12.58 -1.78 18.90
C GLY A 171 12.22 -0.87 17.72
N ASN A 172 12.66 -1.27 16.53
CA ASN A 172 12.19 -0.74 15.26
C ASN A 172 12.44 -1.77 14.13
N ASP A 173 11.73 -2.89 14.16
CA ASP A 173 11.69 -3.88 13.07
C ASP A 173 10.76 -3.41 11.92
N LEU A 174 10.93 -2.19 11.41
CA LEU A 174 10.00 -1.64 10.40
C LEU A 174 10.59 -1.29 9.04
N ASP A 175 11.91 -1.33 8.83
CA ASP A 175 12.50 -0.84 7.57
C ASP A 175 13.32 -1.87 6.77
N GLU A 176 13.33 -3.16 7.14
CA GLU A 176 14.03 -4.22 6.39
C GLU A 176 13.11 -4.99 5.41
N ILE A 177 11.95 -4.44 5.07
CA ILE A 177 10.82 -5.20 4.52
C ILE A 177 10.23 -4.51 3.27
N GLY A 178 11.05 -4.35 2.22
CA GLY A 178 10.63 -3.73 0.95
C GLY A 178 10.18 -4.74 -0.12
N GLN A 179 11.04 -5.71 -0.44
CA GLN A 179 10.78 -6.73 -1.47
C GLN A 179 10.33 -8.06 -0.84
N ASP A 180 10.90 -8.40 0.32
CA ASP A 180 10.54 -9.58 1.10
C ASP A 180 9.12 -9.50 1.66
N SER A 181 8.58 -8.31 1.94
CA SER A 181 7.17 -8.14 2.36
C SER A 181 6.21 -8.60 1.29
N ILE A 182 6.43 -8.21 0.04
CA ILE A 182 5.44 -8.42 -1.03
C ILE A 182 5.35 -9.92 -1.34
N LYS A 183 6.50 -10.61 -1.43
CA LYS A 183 6.53 -12.07 -1.57
C LYS A 183 5.88 -12.77 -0.37
N LYS A 184 6.21 -12.35 0.85
CA LYS A 184 5.56 -12.87 2.08
C LYS A 184 4.06 -12.57 2.10
N THR A 185 3.60 -11.47 1.50
CA THR A 185 2.18 -11.10 1.40
C THR A 185 1.45 -12.10 0.52
N ASP A 186 2.01 -12.44 -0.65
CA ASP A 186 1.42 -13.45 -1.55
C ASP A 186 1.31 -14.81 -0.86
N GLU A 187 2.38 -15.25 -0.17
CA GLU A 187 2.40 -16.49 0.61
C GLU A 187 1.36 -16.50 1.74
N TYR A 188 1.23 -15.39 2.50
CA TYR A 188 0.23 -15.28 3.56
C TYR A 188 -1.19 -15.34 3.02
N LEU A 189 -1.46 -14.66 1.91
CA LEU A 189 -2.77 -14.67 1.26
C LEU A 189 -3.12 -16.05 0.70
N GLU A 190 -2.15 -16.75 0.10
CA GLU A 190 -2.33 -18.11 -0.42
C GLU A 190 -2.67 -19.08 0.71
N LYS A 191 -1.88 -19.08 1.78
CA LYS A 191 -2.14 -19.92 2.95
C LYS A 191 -3.44 -19.55 3.67
N ALA A 192 -3.78 -18.27 3.74
CA ALA A 192 -5.06 -17.86 4.31
C ALA A 192 -6.24 -18.44 3.51
N LEU A 193 -6.15 -18.43 2.18
CA LEU A 193 -7.18 -18.99 1.30
C LEU A 193 -7.30 -20.50 1.44
N GLU A 194 -6.18 -21.24 1.45
CA GLU A 194 -6.15 -22.68 1.73
C GLU A 194 -6.86 -23.01 3.05
N TYR A 195 -6.54 -22.29 4.12
CA TYR A 195 -7.15 -22.48 5.43
C TYR A 195 -8.64 -22.17 5.44
N LEU A 196 -9.09 -21.09 4.80
CA LEU A 196 -10.52 -20.78 4.70
C LEU A 196 -11.29 -21.86 3.91
N CYS A 197 -10.69 -22.36 2.82
CA CYS A 197 -11.24 -23.48 2.06
C CYS A 197 -11.37 -24.74 2.91
N GLN A 198 -10.35 -25.05 3.73
CA GLN A 198 -10.36 -26.19 4.65
C GLN A 198 -11.44 -26.05 5.75
N ILE A 199 -11.53 -24.89 6.40
CA ILE A 199 -12.48 -24.65 7.51
C ILE A 199 -13.93 -24.74 7.03
N PHE A 200 -14.24 -24.12 5.88
CA PHE A 200 -15.62 -23.98 5.39
C PHE A 200 -16.01 -25.01 4.33
N LYS A 201 -15.08 -25.87 3.89
CA LYS A 201 -15.30 -26.84 2.80
C LYS A 201 -15.90 -26.15 1.56
N LEU A 202 -15.23 -25.09 1.10
CA LEU A 202 -15.68 -24.30 -0.05
C LEU A 202 -15.46 -25.10 -1.35
N ASN A 203 -16.41 -25.02 -2.27
CA ASN A 203 -16.31 -25.70 -3.56
C ASN A 203 -15.41 -24.88 -4.50
N GLU A 204 -14.32 -25.48 -4.99
CA GLU A 204 -13.33 -24.86 -5.89
C GLU A 204 -13.97 -24.33 -7.19
N ALA A 205 -15.05 -24.98 -7.65
CA ALA A 205 -15.84 -24.54 -8.81
C ALA A 205 -16.57 -23.19 -8.57
N GLN A 206 -17.02 -22.92 -7.34
CA GLN A 206 -17.69 -21.66 -7.00
C GLN A 206 -16.68 -20.50 -6.92
N LEU A 207 -15.49 -20.79 -6.40
CA LEU A 207 -14.39 -19.84 -6.34
C LEU A 207 -13.93 -19.45 -7.76
N THR A 208 -13.69 -20.43 -8.63
CA THR A 208 -13.22 -20.20 -10.00
C THR A 208 -14.23 -19.47 -10.88
N GLN A 209 -15.54 -19.76 -10.75
CA GLN A 209 -16.59 -19.01 -11.46
C GLN A 209 -16.66 -17.55 -11.01
N MET A 210 -16.44 -17.26 -9.73
CA MET A 210 -16.39 -15.87 -9.23
C MET A 210 -15.09 -15.16 -9.62
N MET A 211 -13.97 -15.88 -9.71
CA MET A 211 -12.69 -15.34 -10.22
C MET A 211 -12.82 -14.90 -11.68
N LEU A 212 -13.46 -15.70 -12.54
CA LEU A 212 -13.70 -15.35 -13.95
C LEU A 212 -14.57 -14.10 -14.10
N LYS A 213 -15.53 -13.88 -13.19
CA LYS A 213 -16.39 -12.69 -13.18
C LYS A 213 -15.66 -11.42 -12.75
N CYS A 214 -14.53 -11.55 -12.03
CA CYS A 214 -13.66 -10.43 -11.64
C CYS A 214 -12.48 -10.20 -12.59
N GLY A 215 -12.05 -11.23 -13.34
CA GLY A 215 -10.94 -11.15 -14.30
C GLY A 215 -11.30 -10.56 -15.66
N ALA A 216 -12.57 -10.22 -15.92
CA ALA A 216 -13.00 -9.60 -17.17
C ALA A 216 -12.82 -8.07 -17.14
N ALA A 217 -11.56 -7.61 -17.01
CA ALA A 217 -11.15 -6.36 -17.62
C ALA A 217 -10.06 -6.71 -18.62
N PRO A 218 -10.26 -6.48 -19.93
CA PRO A 218 -9.31 -6.90 -20.93
C PRO A 218 -7.98 -6.17 -20.70
N ASP A 219 -6.93 -6.97 -20.55
CA ASP A 219 -5.54 -6.56 -20.76
C ASP A 219 -5.37 -6.17 -22.23
N GLU A 220 -5.81 -4.97 -22.57
CA GLU A 220 -5.41 -4.31 -23.80
C GLU A 220 -4.33 -3.28 -23.47
N ASN A 221 -3.08 -3.69 -23.72
CA ASN A 221 -1.98 -2.85 -24.17
C ASN A 221 -1.78 -1.52 -23.42
N GLY A 222 -0.96 -1.48 -22.36
CA GLY A 222 -0.70 -0.20 -21.69
C GLY A 222 0.34 -0.16 -20.59
N LYS A 223 1.56 -0.67 -20.80
CA LYS A 223 2.69 -0.50 -19.85
C LYS A 223 3.08 0.96 -19.54
N LYS A 224 2.38 1.96 -20.08
CA LYS A 224 2.52 3.40 -19.74
C LYS A 224 1.21 4.18 -19.95
N GLN A 225 0.05 3.56 -19.79
CA GLN A 225 -1.20 4.31 -19.99
C GLN A 225 -1.56 5.10 -18.74
N LEU A 226 -1.71 6.41 -18.93
CA LEU A 226 -2.38 7.30 -17.98
C LEU A 226 -3.76 6.70 -17.62
N PRO A 227 -4.27 6.98 -16.40
CA PRO A 227 -5.66 6.69 -16.06
C PRO A 227 -6.60 7.25 -17.13
N ASP A 228 -7.70 6.55 -17.39
CA ASP A 228 -8.65 6.93 -18.43
C ASP A 228 -9.15 8.38 -18.26
N CYS A 229 -8.85 9.23 -19.25
CA CYS A 229 -9.13 10.67 -19.24
C CYS A 229 -9.75 11.10 -20.57
N ILE A 230 -10.64 12.07 -20.51
CA ILE A 230 -11.18 12.76 -21.69
C ILE A 230 -10.50 14.14 -21.78
N GLU A 231 -10.02 14.50 -22.98
CA GLU A 231 -9.53 15.84 -23.26
C GLU A 231 -10.72 16.79 -23.44
N SER A 232 -10.80 17.83 -22.59
CA SER A 232 -11.76 18.93 -22.68
C SER A 232 -11.00 20.24 -22.94
N GLU A 233 -11.71 21.30 -23.33
CA GLU A 233 -11.12 22.61 -23.65
C GLU A 233 -10.25 23.20 -22.51
N ASP A 234 -10.46 22.74 -21.27
CA ASP A 234 -9.74 23.15 -20.06
C ASP A 234 -8.70 22.11 -19.55
N GLY A 235 -8.44 21.02 -20.30
CA GLY A 235 -7.44 19.98 -19.98
C GLY A 235 -8.00 18.56 -19.80
N LEU A 236 -7.18 17.65 -19.28
CA LEU A 236 -7.55 16.25 -19.04
C LEU A 236 -8.55 16.14 -17.87
N ILE A 237 -9.72 15.56 -18.10
CA ILE A 237 -10.72 15.27 -17.08
C ILE A 237 -10.81 13.76 -16.89
N LEU A 238 -10.68 13.31 -15.63
CA LEU A 238 -10.72 11.90 -15.27
C LEU A 238 -12.13 11.32 -15.46
N THR A 239 -12.25 10.27 -16.28
CA THR A 239 -13.54 9.58 -16.51
C THR A 239 -13.99 8.84 -15.24
N PRO A 240 -15.27 8.43 -15.13
CA PRO A 240 -15.72 7.56 -14.05
C PRO A 240 -14.89 6.28 -13.93
N LEU A 241 -14.45 5.73 -15.07
CA LEU A 241 -13.55 4.57 -15.13
C LEU A 241 -12.14 4.92 -14.63
N GLY A 242 -11.58 6.05 -15.04
CA GLY A 242 -10.29 6.55 -14.54
C GLY A 242 -10.30 6.81 -13.04
N ARG A 243 -11.42 7.31 -12.49
CA ARG A 243 -11.62 7.47 -11.03
C ARG A 243 -11.60 6.13 -10.32
N TYR A 244 -12.32 5.14 -10.85
CA TYR A 244 -12.31 3.78 -10.32
C TYR A 244 -10.90 3.16 -10.35
N GLN A 245 -10.18 3.31 -11.46
CA GLN A 245 -8.79 2.85 -11.59
C GLN A 245 -7.86 3.49 -10.57
N MET A 246 -8.05 4.79 -10.30
CA MET A 246 -7.23 5.53 -9.33
C MET A 246 -7.56 5.15 -7.88
N MET A 247 -8.85 5.02 -7.52
CA MET A 247 -9.29 4.62 -6.19
C MET A 247 -8.84 3.21 -5.82
N ASN A 248 -8.87 2.29 -6.78
CA ASN A 248 -8.45 0.91 -6.58
C ASN A 248 -6.96 0.68 -6.83
N GLY A 249 -6.20 1.74 -7.14
CA GLY A 249 -4.75 1.66 -7.36
C GLY A 249 -4.32 0.94 -8.64
N LEU A 250 -5.24 0.67 -9.57
CA LEU A 250 -4.98 -0.01 -10.85
C LEU A 250 -4.10 0.84 -11.79
N ARG A 251 -4.29 2.18 -11.79
CA ARG A 251 -3.48 3.15 -12.55
C ARG A 251 -3.39 4.47 -11.76
N ARG A 252 -2.23 5.13 -11.77
CA ARG A 252 -2.00 6.39 -11.02
C ARG A 252 -1.27 7.42 -11.89
N PHE A 253 -1.56 8.70 -11.65
CA PHE A 253 -0.74 9.79 -12.18
C PHE A 253 0.58 9.88 -11.41
N GLU A 254 1.65 10.25 -12.10
CA GLU A 254 2.87 10.70 -11.43
C GLU A 254 2.61 12.09 -10.84
N VAL A 255 2.16 12.14 -9.59
CA VAL A 255 1.86 13.40 -8.90
C VAL A 255 3.18 14.11 -8.58
N ARG A 256 3.59 15.02 -9.45
CA ARG A 256 4.70 15.95 -9.19
C ARG A 256 4.16 17.21 -8.51
N TYR A 257 4.95 17.75 -7.59
CA TYR A 257 4.64 19.02 -6.95
C TYR A 257 4.65 20.14 -7.99
N ARG A 258 3.51 20.85 -8.11
CA ARG A 258 3.29 21.91 -9.12
C ARG A 258 3.60 23.32 -8.62
N GLY A 259 3.88 23.49 -7.32
CA GLY A 259 4.28 24.78 -6.76
C GLY A 259 5.76 25.10 -6.99
N ASP A 260 6.23 26.16 -6.34
CA ASP A 260 7.65 26.55 -6.39
C ASP A 260 8.57 25.42 -5.92
N ALA A 261 9.46 24.94 -6.80
CA ALA A 261 10.43 23.91 -6.46
C ALA A 261 11.29 24.30 -5.24
N GLU A 262 11.54 25.59 -5.03
CA GLU A 262 12.32 26.06 -3.89
C GLU A 262 11.55 25.99 -2.57
N LEU A 263 10.22 26.11 -2.58
CA LEU A 263 9.36 26.07 -1.39
C LEU A 263 8.92 24.65 -0.99
N GLN A 264 9.42 23.62 -1.69
CA GLN A 264 9.14 22.25 -1.31
C GLN A 264 9.68 21.93 0.10
N PRO A 265 8.96 21.09 0.87
CA PRO A 265 9.46 20.63 2.17
C PRO A 265 10.85 19.98 2.01
N ILE A 266 11.73 20.18 2.98
CA ILE A 266 13.09 19.65 2.95
C ILE A 266 13.00 18.12 3.01
N ARG A 267 13.62 17.45 2.03
CA ARG A 267 13.58 15.99 1.91
C ARG A 267 14.72 15.35 2.69
N SER A 268 14.57 14.07 3.04
CA SER A 268 15.58 13.31 3.81
C SER A 268 16.94 13.22 3.12
N TYR A 269 16.99 13.30 1.79
CA TYR A 269 18.21 13.24 1.00
C TYR A 269 18.89 14.62 0.77
N GLU A 270 18.40 15.67 1.44
CA GLU A 270 18.95 17.03 1.33
C GLU A 270 19.53 17.49 2.67
N SER A 271 20.59 18.30 2.62
CA SER A 271 21.10 18.95 3.83
C SER A 271 20.24 20.16 4.18
N ALA A 272 19.50 20.09 5.29
CA ALA A 272 18.57 21.15 5.69
C ALA A 272 19.23 22.53 5.89
N ALA A 273 20.46 22.56 6.42
CA ALA A 273 21.22 23.79 6.59
C ALA A 273 21.59 24.42 5.24
N LEU A 274 22.06 23.59 4.31
CA LEU A 274 22.50 24.02 2.99
C LEU A 274 21.30 24.47 2.12
N VAL A 275 20.16 23.78 2.19
CA VAL A 275 18.92 24.20 1.51
C VAL A 275 18.53 25.62 1.97
N ARG A 276 18.51 25.88 3.28
CA ARG A 276 18.13 27.20 3.82
C ARG A 276 19.12 28.30 3.41
N LEU A 277 20.42 28.01 3.41
CA LEU A 277 21.44 28.97 3.00
C LEU A 277 21.36 29.26 1.50
N LEU A 278 21.29 28.22 0.67
CA LEU A 278 21.20 28.35 -0.78
C LEU A 278 19.90 29.02 -1.21
N PHE A 279 18.79 28.81 -0.50
CA PHE A 279 17.55 29.54 -0.74
C PHE A 279 17.67 31.04 -0.46
N ARG A 280 18.35 31.43 0.61
CA ARG A 280 18.64 32.85 0.88
C ARG A 280 19.52 33.44 -0.21
N LEU A 281 20.51 32.69 -0.67
CA LEU A 281 21.41 33.12 -1.73
C LEU A 281 20.69 33.24 -3.08
N SER A 282 19.89 32.24 -3.47
CA SER A 282 19.09 32.28 -4.70
C SER A 282 18.08 33.42 -4.65
N SER A 283 17.39 33.61 -3.53
CA SER A 283 16.47 34.74 -3.35
C SER A 283 17.15 36.10 -3.47
N ALA A 284 18.35 36.25 -2.89
CA ALA A 284 19.13 37.49 -3.00
C ALA A 284 19.61 37.76 -4.43
N LEU A 285 20.07 36.72 -5.16
CA LEU A 285 20.46 36.83 -6.56
C LEU A 285 19.27 37.17 -7.45
N ASN A 286 18.17 36.44 -7.30
CA ASN A 286 16.94 36.66 -8.06
C ASN A 286 16.40 38.08 -7.79
N GLY A 287 16.46 38.58 -6.55
CA GLY A 287 16.06 39.95 -6.22
C GLY A 287 16.97 41.03 -6.85
N ARG A 288 18.30 40.80 -6.88
CA ARG A 288 19.25 41.78 -7.43
C ARG A 288 19.26 41.82 -8.96
N PHE A 289 19.07 40.67 -9.60
CA PHE A 289 19.25 40.53 -11.04
C PHE A 289 17.94 40.31 -11.82
N ALA A 290 16.77 40.33 -11.17
CA ALA A 290 15.46 40.10 -11.80
C ALA A 290 15.28 40.84 -13.14
N HIS A 291 15.48 42.16 -13.13
CA HIS A 291 15.29 42.98 -14.34
C HIS A 291 16.31 42.65 -15.44
N GLN A 292 17.56 42.37 -15.08
CA GLN A 292 18.59 42.01 -16.05
C GLN A 292 18.33 40.64 -16.66
N MET A 293 17.87 39.69 -15.86
CA MET A 293 17.49 38.35 -16.30
C MET A 293 16.32 38.41 -17.28
N ASP A 294 15.33 39.25 -17.01
CA ASP A 294 14.19 39.45 -17.91
C ASP A 294 14.60 40.05 -19.25
N VAL A 295 15.44 41.10 -19.21
CA VAL A 295 16.01 41.73 -20.41
C VAL A 295 16.92 40.78 -21.20
N LEU A 296 17.64 39.87 -20.54
CA LEU A 296 18.46 38.86 -21.23
C LEU A 296 17.59 37.77 -21.84
N CYS A 297 16.54 37.32 -21.15
CA CYS A 297 15.60 36.33 -21.67
C CYS A 297 14.72 36.85 -22.81
N SER A 298 14.48 38.17 -22.88
CA SER A 298 13.74 38.80 -23.98
C SER A 298 14.56 38.97 -25.27
N ARG A 299 15.87 38.73 -25.24
CA ARG A 299 16.72 38.79 -26.45
C ARG A 299 16.50 37.57 -27.33
N GLU A 300 16.44 37.81 -28.64
CA GLU A 300 16.34 36.75 -29.65
C GLU A 300 17.69 36.10 -29.98
N ASP A 301 18.79 36.72 -29.56
CA ASP A 301 20.15 36.24 -29.74
C ASP A 301 20.40 34.89 -29.05
N PHE A 302 21.49 34.22 -29.43
CA PHE A 302 21.96 32.98 -28.80
C PHE A 302 22.04 33.11 -27.26
N VAL A 303 22.51 34.25 -26.76
CA VAL A 303 22.58 34.54 -25.32
C VAL A 303 21.20 34.52 -24.68
N GLY A 304 20.19 35.09 -25.33
CA GLY A 304 18.83 35.07 -24.81
C GLY A 304 18.19 33.69 -24.84
N ARG A 305 18.58 32.84 -25.80
CA ARG A 305 18.19 31.41 -25.82
C ARG A 305 18.86 30.61 -24.70
N LEU A 306 20.16 30.82 -24.48
CA LEU A 306 20.91 30.25 -23.36
C LEU A 306 20.32 30.66 -22.01
N CYS A 307 20.00 31.94 -21.83
CA CYS A 307 19.34 32.44 -20.64
C CYS A 307 17.95 31.80 -20.44
N ARG A 308 17.13 31.68 -21.49
CA ARG A 308 15.82 31.01 -21.39
C ARG A 308 15.93 29.54 -21.00
N TYR A 309 16.90 28.80 -21.53
CA TYR A 309 17.08 27.39 -21.18
C TYR A 309 17.42 27.17 -19.69
N HIS A 310 18.24 28.05 -19.11
CA HIS A 310 18.68 27.90 -17.72
C HIS A 310 17.78 28.60 -16.69
N LEU A 311 17.13 29.69 -17.08
CA LEU A 311 16.34 30.52 -16.17
C LEU A 311 14.84 30.22 -16.22
N THR A 312 14.35 29.65 -17.32
CA THR A 312 12.97 29.18 -17.44
C THR A 312 12.97 27.67 -17.29
N ASP A 313 12.38 27.15 -16.21
CA ASP A 313 12.33 25.71 -15.96
C ASP A 313 11.51 24.98 -17.03
N PRO A 314 12.14 24.23 -17.96
CA PRO A 314 11.42 23.56 -19.04
C PRO A 314 10.64 22.34 -18.54
N SER A 315 10.99 21.81 -17.36
CA SER A 315 10.41 20.58 -16.80
C SER A 315 8.97 20.78 -16.29
N LEU A 316 8.66 21.99 -15.82
CA LEU A 316 7.31 22.36 -15.39
C LEU A 316 6.35 22.46 -16.58
N VAL A 317 6.81 22.98 -17.72
CA VAL A 317 5.97 23.16 -18.92
C VAL A 317 5.53 21.81 -19.51
N GLN A 318 6.41 20.79 -19.48
CA GLN A 318 6.09 19.47 -20.01
C GLN A 318 5.21 18.64 -19.05
N SER A 319 5.38 18.81 -17.73
CA SER A 319 4.57 18.12 -16.72
C SER A 319 3.11 18.59 -16.67
N ILE A 320 2.82 19.82 -17.11
CA ILE A 320 1.45 20.36 -17.17
C ILE A 320 0.58 19.59 -18.16
N ARG A 321 1.15 18.97 -19.20
CA ARG A 321 0.40 18.27 -20.24
C ARG A 321 -0.14 16.89 -19.84
N TYR A 322 0.37 16.29 -18.75
CA TYR A 322 0.08 14.89 -18.40
C TYR A 322 -0.74 14.71 -17.11
N SER A 323 -1.25 15.79 -16.51
CA SER A 323 -1.99 15.73 -15.25
C SER A 323 -3.37 16.39 -15.38
N PRO A 324 -4.45 15.76 -14.85
CA PRO A 324 -5.79 16.33 -14.91
C PRO A 324 -5.89 17.58 -14.04
N MET A 325 -6.34 18.70 -14.61
CA MET A 325 -6.31 19.99 -13.91
C MET A 325 -7.56 20.23 -13.06
N VAL A 326 -7.33 20.69 -11.82
CA VAL A 326 -8.29 21.54 -11.11
C VAL A 326 -8.02 22.97 -11.57
N LYS A 327 -8.98 23.56 -12.27
CA LYS A 327 -9.00 24.97 -12.67
C LYS A 327 -9.14 25.81 -11.42
N ASP A 328 -8.04 26.04 -10.70
CA ASP A 328 -7.96 27.20 -9.85
C ASP A 328 -6.53 27.68 -9.62
N ARG A 329 -6.38 28.97 -9.92
CA ARG A 329 -5.26 29.87 -9.61
C ARG A 329 -3.99 29.72 -10.44
N THR A 330 -4.00 30.55 -11.49
CA THR A 330 -2.83 31.23 -12.07
C THR A 330 -1.79 30.30 -12.66
N SER A 331 -1.79 30.23 -13.99
CA SER A 331 -0.56 30.36 -14.78
C SER A 331 0.22 31.59 -14.27
N HIS A 332 0.83 31.49 -13.10
CA HIS A 332 1.86 32.43 -12.71
C HIS A 332 2.94 32.20 -13.74
N ASN A 333 3.13 33.17 -14.63
CA ASN A 333 4.32 33.25 -15.46
C ASN A 333 5.49 33.33 -14.48
N TRP A 334 6.04 32.17 -14.12
CA TRP A 334 7.25 32.09 -13.33
C TRP A 334 8.32 32.68 -14.26
N GLY A 335 8.63 33.96 -14.03
CA GLY A 335 9.68 34.67 -14.75
C GLY A 335 11.03 33.98 -14.58
N PRO A 336 12.06 34.43 -15.30
CA PRO A 336 13.38 33.82 -15.24
C PRO A 336 13.92 33.83 -13.81
N ARG A 337 14.29 32.66 -13.29
CA ARG A 337 14.78 32.47 -11.90
C ARG A 337 15.94 31.48 -11.85
N ILE A 338 16.85 31.71 -10.93
CA ILE A 338 17.96 30.82 -10.63
C ILE A 338 17.58 30.00 -9.39
N SER A 339 17.59 28.66 -9.51
CA SER A 339 17.43 27.76 -8.37
C SER A 339 18.74 27.06 -8.03
N LEU A 340 19.24 27.26 -6.80
CA LEU A 340 20.48 26.62 -6.32
C LEU A 340 20.22 25.36 -5.50
N ARG A 341 18.95 25.01 -5.27
CA ARG A 341 18.54 23.89 -4.40
C ARG A 341 19.20 22.56 -4.78
N PHE A 342 19.45 22.31 -6.08
CA PHE A 342 20.07 21.07 -6.54
C PHE A 342 21.44 20.80 -5.88
N LEU A 343 22.18 21.84 -5.51
CA LEU A 343 23.50 21.71 -4.86
C LEU A 343 23.39 21.19 -3.42
N ALA A 344 22.20 21.25 -2.80
CA ALA A 344 21.95 20.80 -1.44
C ALA A 344 21.72 19.27 -1.31
N SER A 345 21.66 18.56 -2.43
CA SER A 345 21.44 17.11 -2.47
C SER A 345 22.69 16.35 -2.00
N TYR A 346 22.52 15.35 -1.13
CA TYR A 346 23.66 14.50 -0.73
C TYR A 346 24.25 13.76 -1.93
N ARG A 347 23.44 13.42 -2.94
CA ARG A 347 23.93 12.79 -4.17
C ARG A 347 24.88 13.71 -4.92
N THR A 348 24.54 15.00 -5.05
CA THR A 348 25.40 15.97 -5.76
C THR A 348 26.65 16.29 -4.95
N LEU A 349 26.53 16.40 -3.63
CA LEU A 349 27.69 16.62 -2.74
C LEU A 349 28.66 15.44 -2.80
N VAL A 350 28.16 14.21 -2.70
CA VAL A 350 28.99 13.00 -2.79
C VAL A 350 29.60 12.86 -4.18
N SER A 351 28.85 13.10 -5.26
CA SER A 351 29.42 13.05 -6.61
C SER A 351 30.52 14.09 -6.82
N LEU A 352 30.31 15.30 -6.31
CA LEU A 352 31.29 16.39 -6.40
C LEU A 352 32.53 16.06 -5.57
N LEU A 353 32.37 15.48 -4.37
CA LEU A 353 33.47 14.98 -3.55
C LEU A 353 34.26 13.88 -4.27
N MET A 354 33.58 12.94 -4.94
CA MET A 354 34.24 11.90 -5.73
C MET A 354 35.03 12.47 -6.92
N ILE A 355 34.49 13.47 -7.61
CA ILE A 355 35.19 14.15 -8.70
C ILE A 355 36.46 14.85 -8.19
N TYR A 356 36.39 15.55 -7.06
CA TYR A 356 37.59 16.16 -6.47
C TYR A 356 38.62 15.11 -6.04
N PHE A 357 38.17 13.98 -5.49
CA PHE A 357 39.06 12.89 -5.11
C PHE A 357 39.80 12.32 -6.32
N ILE A 358 39.08 12.06 -7.42
CA ILE A 358 39.67 11.59 -8.67
C ILE A 358 40.63 12.64 -9.25
N ALA A 359 40.24 13.92 -9.29
CA ALA A 359 41.10 15.00 -9.78
C ALA A 359 42.39 15.13 -8.95
N SER A 360 42.30 14.92 -7.63
CA SER A 360 43.47 14.88 -6.75
C SER A 360 44.43 13.74 -7.10
N TRP A 361 43.93 12.60 -7.58
CA TRP A 361 44.75 11.48 -8.06
C TRP A 361 45.60 11.87 -9.29
N PHE A 362 45.11 12.81 -10.09
CA PHE A 362 45.80 13.38 -11.25
C PHE A 362 46.61 14.65 -10.91
N HIS A 363 46.85 14.95 -9.62
CA HIS A 363 47.52 16.16 -9.14
C HIS A 363 46.87 17.49 -9.57
N ILE A 364 45.58 17.46 -9.94
CA ILE A 364 44.81 18.66 -10.25
C ILE A 364 44.31 19.24 -8.93
N GLY A 365 44.76 20.45 -8.60
CA GLY A 365 44.29 21.15 -7.40
C GLY A 365 42.77 21.41 -7.43
N PRO A 366 42.13 21.65 -6.27
CA PRO A 366 40.68 21.87 -6.20
C PRO A 366 40.21 23.04 -7.06
N VAL A 367 41.01 24.11 -7.15
CA VAL A 367 40.73 25.26 -8.02
C VAL A 367 40.74 24.85 -9.50
N GLY A 368 41.74 24.09 -9.94
CA GLY A 368 41.78 23.58 -11.32
C GLY A 368 40.59 22.66 -11.63
N CYS A 369 40.20 21.81 -10.68
CA CYS A 369 39.04 20.94 -10.81
C CYS A 369 37.72 21.74 -10.89
N THR A 370 37.53 22.76 -10.05
CA THR A 370 36.36 23.66 -10.15
C THR A 370 36.28 24.32 -11.53
N PHE A 371 37.42 24.76 -12.08
CA PHE A 371 37.49 25.41 -13.37
C PHE A 371 37.11 24.46 -14.51
N ILE A 372 37.60 23.22 -14.48
CA ILE A 372 37.24 22.18 -15.45
C ILE A 372 35.73 21.87 -15.39
N ILE A 373 35.15 21.75 -14.20
CA ILE A 373 33.72 21.51 -14.03
C ILE A 373 32.90 22.66 -14.62
N LEU A 374 33.30 23.92 -14.35
CA LEU A 374 32.62 25.10 -14.88
C LEU A 374 32.70 25.17 -16.41
N ILE A 375 33.86 24.90 -17.00
CA ILE A 375 34.02 24.85 -18.47
C ILE A 375 33.17 23.73 -19.06
N GLY A 376 33.21 22.53 -18.47
CA GLY A 376 32.41 21.39 -18.92
C GLY A 376 30.91 21.69 -18.88
N TYR A 377 30.44 22.32 -17.81
CA TYR A 377 29.05 22.77 -17.68
C TYR A 377 28.69 23.83 -18.73
N PHE A 378 29.57 24.81 -18.97
CA PHE A 378 29.36 25.84 -19.99
C PHE A 378 29.28 25.24 -21.40
N LEU A 379 30.16 24.32 -21.76
CA LEU A 379 30.12 23.61 -23.04
C LEU A 379 28.84 22.78 -23.16
N TYR A 380 28.46 22.06 -22.11
CA TYR A 380 27.21 21.30 -22.06
C TYR A 380 25.99 22.20 -22.28
N ALA A 381 25.94 23.34 -21.58
CA ALA A 381 24.89 24.35 -21.72
C ALA A 381 24.78 24.85 -23.17
N VAL A 382 25.91 25.22 -23.79
CA VAL A 382 25.97 25.64 -25.20
C VAL A 382 25.43 24.54 -26.12
N ILE A 383 25.87 23.30 -25.96
CA ILE A 383 25.42 22.16 -26.77
C ILE A 383 23.90 21.95 -26.61
N MET A 384 23.38 21.95 -25.37
CA MET A 384 21.95 21.75 -25.11
C MET A 384 21.10 22.87 -25.70
N THR A 385 21.58 24.12 -25.71
CA THR A 385 20.85 25.22 -26.35
C THR A 385 20.74 25.07 -27.86
N PHE A 386 21.75 24.51 -28.54
CA PHE A 386 21.67 24.21 -29.97
C PHE A 386 20.66 23.09 -30.25
N PHE A 387 20.62 22.04 -29.41
CA PHE A 387 19.67 20.94 -29.59
C PHE A 387 18.22 21.31 -29.25
N PHE A 388 18.01 22.25 -28.33
CA PHE A 388 16.67 22.72 -27.96
C PHE A 388 15.94 23.41 -29.14
N GLU A 389 16.65 23.97 -30.11
CA GLU A 389 16.05 24.51 -31.35
C GLU A 389 15.49 23.42 -32.27
N GLY A 390 16.11 22.24 -32.33
CA GLY A 390 15.69 21.15 -33.21
C GLY A 390 14.42 20.42 -32.76
N TRP A 391 13.95 20.69 -31.54
CA TRP A 391 12.83 19.96 -30.92
C TRP A 391 11.53 20.74 -30.83
N LYS A 392 11.48 21.97 -31.37
CA LYS A 392 10.19 22.60 -31.70
C LYS A 392 9.72 21.96 -33.01
N PRO A 393 8.73 21.04 -33.01
CA PRO A 393 8.12 20.62 -34.26
C PRO A 393 7.55 21.87 -34.93
N HIS A 394 7.85 22.03 -36.22
CA HIS A 394 7.15 22.98 -37.08
C HIS A 394 5.65 22.70 -36.96
N GLU A 395 4.92 23.58 -36.29
CA GLU A 395 3.46 23.64 -36.40
C GLU A 395 3.13 24.15 -37.80
N HIS A 396 2.58 23.25 -38.63
CA HIS A 396 1.83 23.58 -39.83
C HIS A 396 0.36 23.28 -39.58
#